data_AF-A0A1T5NUW2-F1
#
_entry.id   AF-A0A1T5NUW2-F1
#
_cell.length_a   1.000
_cell.length_b   1.000
_cell.length_c   1.000
_cell.angle_alpha   90.00
_cell.angle_beta   90.00
_cell.angle_gamma   90.00
#
_symmetry.space_group_name_H-M   'P 1'
#
loop_
_entity.id
_entity.type
_entity.pdbx_description
1 polymer ?
#
loop_
_entity_poly.entity_id
_entity_poly.type
_entity_poly.pdbx_seq_one_letter_code
_entity_poly.pdbx_strand_id
1 'polypeptide(L)'
;MMKMKITYILIAVAVMMSACSKKLDYSYDNRMVQYPMSASGIRVVNLVGATELSVNGQRLTSYLQPDKEGYYGPNETRGTAYFPETGRLGLTYSIPREQVKASGWVDSILFSSLSVKNAVPAPRPFRAKEDDAHPNDYYFVRFRPNPDGFQDSLFVIPRGISPAADPAVFKVRLLNLSSTITGSIPPGIFRTGPMSLTLADGTGVPGLSNIAPGKYSDYVEIPYGTYQFKVLNNEGKEVPAGGTIYNLFNPATGTLMDINGTPGIGGNKDTWLTYAPLKTFQPGGIYTIVVSSTYEANIPTGNPNGETYKSENNTFRIIADIPEPLNITYARLQGVNVAAGKKITWQVDGQPMGSTLAFTQQTTYSRYITGTHMVKALDENGQVLAESNLAMQPADNFTAWLYTRKDGSAAITFSANNLSGKYYDGTATDDGTYSILKAVYPFWIRFMNFCPDLEEVTFTQGNGQPFSAVSALAYQHIYFAKAVTDLPYVMQMVNFSQPVMAYASRPGIAPGDWLRNITPLKSRDFIARPELYKTPELPQSEPGIYTVVLLGSTAANATEKARMIIVKHNN
;
A
#
# COMPACT_ATOMS: atom_id res chain seq x y z
N MET A 1 -21.79 72.71 -37.06
CA MET A 1 -22.16 71.53 -36.24
C MET A 1 -21.85 70.16 -36.89
N MET A 2 -21.70 70.04 -38.21
CA MET A 2 -21.47 68.73 -38.87
C MET A 2 -20.03 68.19 -38.75
N LYS A 3 -19.01 69.06 -38.66
CA LYS A 3 -17.60 68.64 -38.52
C LYS A 3 -17.30 67.96 -37.18
N MET A 4 -17.97 68.33 -36.09
CA MET A 4 -17.77 67.71 -34.77
C MET A 4 -18.23 66.24 -34.75
N LYS A 5 -19.33 65.90 -35.45
CA LYS A 5 -19.87 64.53 -35.47
C LYS A 5 -18.94 63.55 -36.22
N ILE A 6 -18.27 64.02 -37.27
CA ILE A 6 -17.33 63.18 -38.05
C ILE A 6 -16.09 62.86 -37.22
N THR A 7 -15.58 63.80 -36.42
CA THR A 7 -14.42 63.56 -35.54
C THR A 7 -14.73 62.54 -34.45
N TYR A 8 -15.91 62.58 -33.83
CA TYR A 8 -16.28 61.57 -32.83
C TYR A 8 -16.50 60.18 -33.43
N ILE A 9 -17.02 60.10 -34.65
CA ILE A 9 -17.17 58.81 -35.36
C ILE A 9 -15.80 58.24 -35.74
N LEU A 10 -14.87 59.08 -36.23
CA LEU A 10 -13.51 58.63 -36.55
C LEU A 10 -12.72 58.21 -35.31
N ILE A 11 -12.89 58.88 -34.17
CA ILE A 11 -12.28 58.49 -32.90
C ILE A 11 -12.90 57.18 -32.39
N ALA A 12 -14.21 56.99 -32.50
CA ALA A 12 -14.86 55.75 -32.09
C ALA A 12 -14.44 54.55 -32.96
N VAL A 13 -14.27 54.76 -34.27
CA VAL A 13 -13.75 53.73 -35.20
C VAL A 13 -12.27 53.44 -34.93
N ALA A 14 -11.45 54.45 -34.64
CA ALA A 14 -10.05 54.25 -34.27
C ALA A 14 -9.91 53.47 -32.95
N VAL A 15 -10.74 53.77 -31.94
CA VAL A 15 -10.76 53.03 -30.65
C VAL A 15 -11.25 51.59 -30.85
N MET A 16 -12.26 51.35 -31.68
CA MET A 16 -12.73 50.00 -32.00
C MET A 16 -11.72 49.17 -32.82
N MET A 17 -10.91 49.80 -33.68
CA MET A 17 -9.84 49.11 -34.41
C MET A 17 -8.59 48.85 -33.54
N SER A 18 -8.36 49.63 -32.48
CA SER A 18 -7.29 49.35 -31.49
C SER A 18 -7.69 48.38 -30.36
N ALA A 19 -8.99 48.15 -30.14
CA ALA A 19 -9.48 47.24 -29.10
C ALA A 19 -9.41 45.76 -29.48
N CYS A 20 -8.96 45.44 -30.70
CA CYS A 20 -8.88 44.07 -31.21
C CYS A 20 -7.45 43.57 -31.44
N SER A 21 -6.45 44.12 -30.74
CA SER A 21 -5.26 43.32 -30.43
C SER A 21 -5.62 42.42 -29.25
N LYS A 22 -6.37 41.34 -29.51
CA LYS A 22 -6.36 40.20 -28.60
C LYS A 22 -4.86 39.88 -28.44
N LYS A 23 -4.31 40.04 -27.23
CA LYS A 23 -3.01 39.45 -26.95
C LYS A 23 -3.12 38.04 -27.47
N LEU A 24 -2.29 37.68 -28.45
CA LEU A 24 -1.98 36.29 -28.67
C LEU A 24 -1.42 35.88 -27.31
N ASP A 25 -2.29 35.32 -26.46
CA ASP A 25 -1.83 34.47 -25.40
C ASP A 25 -1.10 33.37 -26.14
N TYR A 26 0.20 33.55 -26.27
CA TYR A 26 1.10 32.43 -26.35
C TYR A 26 0.93 31.70 -25.02
N SER A 27 -0.17 30.94 -24.89
CA SER A 27 -0.08 29.74 -24.10
C SER A 27 0.99 28.94 -24.83
N TYR A 28 2.18 28.85 -24.25
CA TYR A 28 3.08 27.79 -24.64
C TYR A 28 2.25 26.51 -24.58
N ASP A 29 2.10 25.85 -25.72
CA ASP A 29 1.63 24.49 -25.72
C ASP A 29 2.73 23.65 -25.07
N ASN A 30 2.72 23.62 -23.73
CA ASN A 30 3.61 22.82 -22.91
C ASN A 30 3.18 21.35 -22.92
N ARG A 31 2.17 20.96 -23.72
CA ARG A 31 1.90 19.55 -23.96
C ARG A 31 3.09 19.00 -24.71
N MET A 32 3.87 18.18 -24.00
CA MET A 32 4.94 17.43 -24.61
C MET A 32 4.32 16.58 -25.71
N VAL A 33 4.75 16.81 -26.96
CA VAL A 33 4.37 15.97 -28.10
C VAL A 33 4.98 14.60 -27.83
N GLN A 34 4.21 13.71 -27.21
CA GLN A 34 4.54 12.30 -27.14
C GLN A 34 4.35 11.74 -28.54
N TYR A 35 5.45 11.44 -29.22
CA TYR A 35 5.38 10.51 -30.33
C TYR A 35 4.89 9.18 -29.76
N PRO A 36 3.88 8.52 -30.36
CA PRO A 36 3.44 7.20 -29.91
C PRO A 36 4.58 6.20 -30.15
N MET A 37 5.44 6.03 -29.15
CA MET A 37 6.53 5.06 -29.19
C MET A 37 6.00 3.71 -28.72
N SER A 38 5.98 2.72 -29.60
CA SER A 38 5.65 1.36 -29.20
C SER A 38 6.75 0.80 -28.30
N ALA A 39 6.37 0.29 -27.13
CA ALA A 39 7.28 -0.38 -26.21
C ALA A 39 7.79 -1.69 -26.83
N SER A 40 9.07 -2.00 -26.62
CA SER A 40 9.64 -3.33 -26.88
C SER A 40 9.37 -4.27 -25.70
N GLY A 41 9.58 -5.57 -25.92
CA GLY A 41 9.60 -6.59 -24.88
C GLY A 41 10.73 -6.39 -23.85
N ILE A 42 11.82 -5.70 -24.24
CA ILE A 42 12.96 -5.38 -23.37
C ILE A 42 12.58 -4.33 -22.32
N ARG A 43 12.67 -4.70 -21.05
CA ARG A 43 12.50 -3.78 -19.92
C ARG A 43 13.75 -3.76 -19.05
N VAL A 44 14.21 -2.55 -18.74
CA VAL A 44 15.26 -2.34 -17.73
C VAL A 44 14.63 -2.06 -16.37
N VAL A 45 15.25 -2.58 -15.31
CA VAL A 45 14.84 -2.38 -13.93
C VAL A 45 16.00 -1.79 -13.15
N ASN A 46 15.83 -0.60 -12.59
CA ASN A 46 16.85 0.19 -11.93
C ASN A 46 16.66 0.16 -10.41
N LEU A 47 17.40 -0.69 -9.71
CA LEU A 47 17.34 -0.83 -8.26
C LEU A 47 18.47 -0.11 -7.52
N VAL A 48 19.46 0.43 -8.25
CA VAL A 48 20.57 1.18 -7.65
C VAL A 48 20.33 2.69 -7.56
N GLY A 49 19.24 3.18 -8.16
CA GLY A 49 18.91 4.60 -8.20
C GLY A 49 19.75 5.39 -9.21
N ALA A 50 20.08 4.79 -10.35
CA ALA A 50 20.66 5.49 -11.49
C ALA A 50 19.67 6.54 -12.00
N THR A 51 20.15 7.73 -12.32
CA THR A 51 19.30 8.84 -12.78
C THR A 51 19.33 9.02 -14.29
N GLU A 52 20.30 8.40 -14.96
CA GLU A 52 20.54 8.52 -16.39
C GLU A 52 20.53 7.18 -17.11
N LEU A 53 20.06 7.21 -18.36
CA LEU A 53 20.02 6.09 -19.27
C LEU A 53 20.48 6.53 -20.68
N SER A 54 21.39 5.76 -21.25
CA SER A 54 21.70 5.82 -22.68
C SER A 54 21.57 4.44 -23.33
N VAL A 55 21.16 4.43 -24.59
CA VAL A 55 20.88 3.23 -25.38
C VAL A 55 21.40 3.47 -26.80
N ASN A 56 22.12 2.53 -27.38
CA ASN A 56 22.78 2.68 -28.68
C ASN A 56 23.64 3.96 -28.81
N GLY A 57 24.20 4.46 -27.70
CA GLY A 57 24.94 5.72 -27.65
C GLY A 57 24.08 7.00 -27.62
N GLN A 58 22.75 6.90 -27.75
CA GLN A 58 21.82 8.00 -27.57
C GLN A 58 21.48 8.18 -26.09
N ARG A 59 21.53 9.43 -25.61
CA ARG A 59 21.07 9.80 -24.26
C ARG A 59 19.55 9.89 -24.27
N LEU A 60 18.88 9.05 -23.49
CA LEU A 60 17.42 9.06 -23.39
C LEU A 60 16.95 10.01 -22.28
N THR A 61 17.71 10.11 -21.20
CA THR A 61 17.52 11.06 -20.10
C THR A 61 18.22 12.40 -20.35
N SER A 62 18.00 13.40 -19.50
CA SER A 62 18.49 14.76 -19.69
C SER A 62 20.01 14.94 -19.50
N TYR A 63 20.64 14.10 -18.67
CA TYR A 63 22.06 14.22 -18.28
C TYR A 63 22.42 15.62 -17.72
N LEU A 64 21.44 16.34 -17.15
CA LEU A 64 21.72 17.58 -16.44
C LEU A 64 22.39 17.27 -15.10
N GLN A 65 23.38 18.08 -14.74
CA GLN A 65 24.05 17.95 -13.45
C GLN A 65 23.09 18.33 -12.32
N PRO A 66 23.16 17.66 -11.16
CA PRO A 66 22.49 18.14 -9.96
C PRO A 66 23.12 19.44 -9.47
N ASP A 67 22.49 20.05 -8.48
CA ASP A 67 23.11 21.16 -7.76
C ASP A 67 24.39 20.73 -7.01
N LYS A 68 25.09 21.71 -6.44
CA LYS A 68 26.31 21.49 -5.64
C LYS A 68 26.10 20.53 -4.46
N GLU A 69 24.87 20.38 -4.00
CA GLU A 69 24.49 19.49 -2.90
C GLU A 69 24.08 18.10 -3.42
N GLY A 70 24.10 17.86 -4.73
CA GLY A 70 23.73 16.59 -5.34
C GLY A 70 22.23 16.34 -5.48
N TYR A 71 21.40 17.37 -5.30
CA TYR A 71 19.95 17.32 -5.49
C TYR A 71 19.53 17.83 -6.88
N TYR A 72 18.36 17.39 -7.34
CA TYR A 72 17.75 17.86 -8.59
C TYR A 72 16.53 18.71 -8.25
N GLY A 73 16.67 20.03 -8.32
CA GLY A 73 15.56 20.96 -8.17
C GLY A 73 14.81 21.19 -9.49
N PRO A 74 13.83 22.12 -9.50
CA PRO A 74 13.05 22.46 -10.68
C PRO A 74 13.89 22.96 -11.86
N ASN A 75 15.07 23.55 -11.62
CA ASN A 75 15.96 24.05 -12.67
C ASN A 75 16.94 22.97 -13.18
N GLU A 76 17.09 21.88 -12.43
CA GLU A 76 17.98 20.74 -12.71
C GLU A 76 17.20 19.52 -13.23
N THR A 77 15.90 19.69 -13.49
CA THR A 77 15.03 18.74 -14.18
C THR A 77 14.58 19.33 -15.51
N ARG A 78 14.76 18.55 -16.59
CA ARG A 78 14.29 18.93 -17.93
C ARG A 78 13.82 17.67 -18.63
N GLY A 79 12.53 17.61 -18.92
CA GLY A 79 11.91 16.52 -19.66
C GLY A 79 12.62 16.22 -20.99
N THR A 80 12.65 14.94 -21.36
CA THR A 80 13.05 14.50 -22.70
C THR A 80 11.86 13.85 -23.41
N ALA A 81 12.00 13.52 -24.69
CA ALA A 81 10.96 12.78 -25.42
C ALA A 81 10.65 11.39 -24.79
N TYR A 82 11.62 10.81 -24.10
CA TYR A 82 11.53 9.49 -23.45
C TYR A 82 11.13 9.56 -21.97
N PHE A 83 11.56 10.62 -21.28
CA PHE A 83 11.29 10.88 -19.87
C PHE A 83 10.69 12.28 -19.72
N PRO A 84 9.42 12.47 -20.09
CA PRO A 84 8.81 13.80 -20.18
C PRO A 84 8.76 14.52 -18.83
N GLU A 85 8.39 13.84 -17.75
CA GLU A 85 8.12 14.48 -16.47
C GLU A 85 9.36 15.11 -15.82
N THR A 86 10.46 14.36 -15.78
CA THR A 86 11.67 14.76 -15.02
C THR A 86 12.94 14.74 -15.86
N GLY A 87 12.91 14.09 -17.02
CA GLY A 87 14.11 13.75 -17.78
C GLY A 87 14.98 12.68 -17.14
N ARG A 88 14.49 11.96 -16.11
CA ARG A 88 15.26 10.99 -15.32
C ARG A 88 14.68 9.59 -15.37
N LEU A 89 15.57 8.60 -15.24
CA LEU A 89 15.19 7.20 -15.17
C LEU A 89 14.50 6.89 -13.83
N GLY A 90 13.34 6.25 -13.90
CA GLY A 90 12.62 5.72 -12.74
C GLY A 90 13.05 4.30 -12.36
N LEU A 91 12.14 3.57 -11.71
CA LEU A 91 12.35 2.17 -11.29
C LEU A 91 12.36 1.20 -12.48
N THR A 92 11.46 1.39 -13.45
CA THR A 92 11.36 0.55 -14.64
C THR A 92 11.24 1.41 -15.89
N TYR A 93 11.74 0.90 -17.01
CA TYR A 93 11.58 1.52 -18.33
C TYR A 93 11.59 0.45 -19.41
N SER A 94 10.57 0.45 -20.28
CA SER A 94 10.59 -0.39 -21.48
C SER A 94 11.29 0.37 -22.61
N ILE A 95 12.31 -0.25 -23.21
CA ILE A 95 13.04 0.38 -24.30
C ILE A 95 12.08 0.52 -25.50
N PRO A 96 12.03 1.68 -26.19
CA PRO A 96 11.19 1.83 -27.39
C PRO A 96 11.64 0.91 -28.51
N ARG A 97 10.70 0.38 -29.32
CA ARG A 97 11.02 -0.48 -30.47
C ARG A 97 11.90 0.20 -31.51
N GLU A 98 11.82 1.54 -31.64
CA GLU A 98 12.72 2.31 -32.51
C GLU A 98 14.21 2.18 -32.15
N GLN A 99 14.52 1.81 -30.90
CA GLN A 99 15.89 1.55 -30.44
C GLN A 99 16.33 0.10 -30.70
N VAL A 100 15.41 -0.79 -31.10
CA VAL A 100 15.72 -2.18 -31.43
C VAL A 100 16.24 -2.22 -32.86
N LYS A 101 17.48 -2.68 -33.06
CA LYS A 101 18.07 -2.83 -34.38
C LYS A 101 17.34 -3.93 -35.16
N ALA A 102 17.48 -3.93 -36.48
CA ALA A 102 16.89 -4.97 -37.35
C ALA A 102 17.29 -6.42 -36.97
N SER A 103 18.41 -6.59 -36.25
CA SER A 103 18.85 -7.88 -35.70
C SER A 103 18.07 -8.35 -34.47
N GLY A 104 17.13 -7.54 -33.96
CA GLY A 104 16.43 -7.75 -32.69
C GLY A 104 17.25 -7.36 -31.46
N TRP A 105 18.45 -6.79 -31.63
CA TRP A 105 19.31 -6.40 -30.52
C TRP A 105 19.27 -4.90 -30.25
N VAL A 106 19.34 -4.56 -28.96
CA VAL A 106 19.67 -3.23 -28.45
C VAL A 106 21.06 -3.31 -27.84
N ASP A 107 21.94 -2.39 -28.22
CA ASP A 107 23.34 -2.40 -27.79
C ASP A 107 23.66 -1.19 -26.90
N SER A 108 24.80 -1.25 -26.21
CA SER A 108 25.36 -0.13 -25.44
C SER A 108 24.38 0.48 -24.44
N ILE A 109 23.59 -0.35 -23.76
CA ILE A 109 22.71 0.11 -22.69
C ILE A 109 23.58 0.46 -21.49
N LEU A 110 23.51 1.71 -21.05
CA LEU A 110 24.36 2.25 -19.99
C LEU A 110 23.52 3.08 -19.02
N PHE A 111 23.58 2.68 -17.74
CA PHE A 111 23.07 3.47 -16.62
C PHE A 111 24.16 4.40 -16.09
N SER A 112 23.79 5.54 -15.55
CA SER A 112 24.71 6.34 -14.74
C SER A 112 23.98 7.11 -13.65
N SER A 113 24.75 7.72 -12.77
CA SER A 113 24.29 8.73 -11.81
C SER A 113 25.25 9.91 -11.90
N LEU A 114 24.72 11.10 -12.13
CA LEU A 114 25.48 12.35 -12.02
C LEU A 114 25.47 12.90 -10.57
N SER A 115 24.75 12.24 -9.65
CA SER A 115 24.68 12.67 -8.25
C SER A 115 25.88 12.21 -7.45
N VAL A 116 26.61 13.18 -6.89
CA VAL A 116 27.69 12.95 -5.92
C VAL A 116 27.18 12.33 -4.60
N LYS A 117 25.88 12.46 -4.29
CA LYS A 117 25.24 11.86 -3.10
C LYS A 117 24.79 10.42 -3.32
N ASN A 118 24.61 10.00 -4.57
CA ASN A 118 24.26 8.62 -4.90
C ASN A 118 25.18 8.10 -6.00
N ALA A 119 26.40 7.72 -5.61
CA ALA A 119 27.32 7.05 -6.51
C ALA A 119 26.73 5.69 -6.90
N VAL A 120 26.41 5.51 -8.18
CA VAL A 120 26.04 4.20 -8.72
C VAL A 120 27.28 3.52 -9.26
N PRO A 121 27.35 2.18 -9.22
CA PRO A 121 28.44 1.47 -9.87
C PRO A 121 28.56 1.82 -11.35
N ALA A 122 29.77 1.93 -11.89
CA ALA A 122 29.97 2.09 -13.32
C ALA A 122 29.51 0.80 -14.03
N PRO A 123 28.41 0.83 -14.81
CA PRO A 123 27.96 -0.37 -15.48
C PRO A 123 28.85 -0.64 -16.69
N ARG A 124 29.17 -1.91 -16.94
CA ARG A 124 29.61 -2.31 -18.28
C ARG A 124 28.41 -2.11 -19.23
N PRO A 125 28.60 -1.49 -20.41
CA PRO A 125 27.55 -1.46 -21.42
C PRO A 125 27.13 -2.89 -21.73
N PHE A 126 25.82 -3.14 -21.76
CA PHE A 126 25.29 -4.46 -22.09
C PHE A 126 24.36 -4.40 -23.30
N ARG A 127 24.03 -5.59 -23.80
CA ARG A 127 23.13 -5.78 -24.93
C ARG A 127 21.88 -6.50 -24.45
N ALA A 128 20.74 -6.15 -25.03
CA ALA A 128 19.46 -6.79 -24.77
C ALA A 128 18.87 -7.31 -26.09
N LYS A 129 18.16 -8.44 -26.04
CA LYS A 129 17.52 -9.05 -27.21
C LYS A 129 16.01 -8.95 -27.06
N GLU A 130 15.37 -8.49 -28.13
CA GLU A 130 13.93 -8.50 -28.23
C GLU A 130 13.43 -9.92 -28.45
N ASP A 131 12.47 -10.31 -27.63
CA ASP A 131 11.72 -11.55 -27.75
C ASP A 131 10.32 -11.28 -27.19
N ASP A 132 9.35 -11.05 -28.07
CA ASP A 132 7.97 -10.77 -27.66
C ASP A 132 7.30 -11.99 -27.01
N ALA A 133 7.72 -13.21 -27.36
CA ALA A 133 7.15 -14.44 -26.83
C ALA A 133 7.72 -14.79 -25.45
N HIS A 134 9.00 -14.47 -25.21
CA HIS A 134 9.71 -14.74 -23.96
C HIS A 134 10.51 -13.51 -23.51
N PRO A 135 9.83 -12.39 -23.16
CA PRO A 135 10.52 -11.15 -22.83
C PRO A 135 11.37 -11.30 -21.58
N ASN A 136 12.48 -10.56 -21.53
CA ASN A 136 13.38 -10.53 -20.40
C ASN A 136 13.41 -9.14 -19.75
N ASP A 137 13.54 -9.15 -18.43
CA ASP A 137 13.89 -7.99 -17.65
C ASP A 137 15.40 -7.96 -17.38
N TYR A 138 15.97 -6.75 -17.44
CA TYR A 138 17.38 -6.47 -17.23
C TYR A 138 17.53 -5.65 -15.95
N TYR A 139 17.79 -6.35 -14.84
CA TYR A 139 17.89 -5.76 -13.51
C TYR A 139 19.28 -5.21 -13.24
N PHE A 140 19.39 -3.92 -12.99
CA PHE A 140 20.60 -3.25 -12.54
C PHE A 140 20.57 -3.05 -11.02
N VAL A 141 21.48 -3.73 -10.31
CA VAL A 141 21.50 -3.88 -8.84
C VAL A 141 22.90 -3.68 -8.26
N ARG A 142 23.03 -3.38 -6.97
CA ARG A 142 24.31 -3.54 -6.25
C ARG A 142 24.35 -4.97 -5.73
N PHE A 143 25.26 -5.81 -6.25
CA PHE A 143 25.35 -7.22 -5.88
C PHE A 143 26.78 -7.58 -5.46
N ARG A 144 26.93 -8.19 -4.28
CA ARG A 144 28.20 -8.66 -3.70
C ARG A 144 28.00 -10.04 -3.05
N PRO A 145 29.06 -10.87 -2.90
CA PRO A 145 30.43 -10.64 -3.36
C PRO A 145 30.52 -10.74 -4.88
N ASN A 146 31.25 -9.83 -5.50
CA ASN A 146 31.55 -9.91 -6.92
C ASN A 146 33.06 -9.76 -7.11
N PRO A 147 33.74 -10.81 -7.62
CA PRO A 147 35.20 -10.83 -7.77
C PRO A 147 35.72 -9.83 -8.83
N ASP A 148 34.89 -9.39 -9.77
CA ASP A 148 35.22 -8.44 -10.84
C ASP A 148 34.71 -7.00 -10.54
N GLY A 149 34.40 -6.68 -9.28
CA GLY A 149 33.83 -5.38 -8.89
C GLY A 149 32.30 -5.36 -9.03
N PHE A 150 31.67 -4.30 -9.55
CA PHE A 150 30.21 -4.27 -9.75
C PHE A 150 29.81 -4.72 -11.17
N GLN A 151 30.60 -5.56 -11.83
CA GLN A 151 30.43 -5.86 -13.25
C GLN A 151 29.38 -6.95 -13.55
N ASP A 152 28.96 -7.72 -12.54
CA ASP A 152 27.78 -8.62 -12.53
C ASP A 152 26.58 -8.01 -11.80
N SER A 153 26.53 -6.68 -11.73
CA SER A 153 25.38 -5.93 -11.23
C SER A 153 24.18 -5.96 -12.19
N LEU A 154 24.24 -6.75 -13.26
CA LEU A 154 23.18 -6.90 -14.24
C LEU A 154 22.67 -8.35 -14.24
N PHE A 155 21.37 -8.52 -14.02
CA PHE A 155 20.71 -9.82 -14.10
C PHE A 155 19.68 -9.82 -15.22
N VAL A 156 19.74 -10.85 -16.06
CA VAL A 156 18.73 -11.11 -17.10
C VAL A 156 17.76 -12.14 -16.56
N ILE A 157 16.50 -11.74 -16.37
CA ILE A 157 15.48 -12.59 -15.76
C ILE A 157 14.30 -12.73 -16.72
N PRO A 158 13.88 -13.95 -17.09
CA PRO A 158 12.67 -14.16 -17.89
C PRO A 158 11.44 -13.54 -17.21
N ARG A 159 10.60 -12.85 -17.99
CA ARG A 159 9.39 -12.20 -17.50
C ARG A 159 8.15 -13.00 -17.88
N GLY A 160 7.29 -13.26 -16.89
CA GLY A 160 5.98 -13.85 -17.14
C GLY A 160 5.06 -12.80 -17.75
N ILE A 161 4.43 -13.12 -18.87
CA ILE A 161 3.43 -12.25 -19.54
C ILE A 161 2.08 -12.93 -19.72
N SER A 162 2.02 -14.25 -19.57
CA SER A 162 0.77 -14.99 -19.67
C SER A 162 0.00 -14.93 -18.34
N PRO A 163 -1.28 -14.54 -18.35
CA PRO A 163 -2.10 -14.51 -17.14
C PRO A 163 -2.28 -15.92 -16.57
N ALA A 164 -2.81 -15.99 -15.36
CA ALA A 164 -3.21 -17.26 -14.75
C ALA A 164 -4.36 -17.92 -15.50
N ALA A 165 -4.47 -19.24 -15.36
CA ALA A 165 -5.59 -19.99 -15.93
C ALA A 165 -6.93 -19.60 -15.25
N ASP A 166 -6.91 -19.37 -13.93
CA ASP A 166 -8.02 -18.77 -13.20
C ASP A 166 -7.96 -17.22 -13.36
N PRO A 167 -8.94 -16.57 -14.02
CA PRO A 167 -8.95 -15.12 -14.14
C PRO A 167 -9.12 -14.38 -12.79
N ALA A 168 -9.51 -15.06 -11.72
CA ALA A 168 -9.66 -14.49 -10.38
C ALA A 168 -8.39 -14.58 -9.50
N VAL A 169 -7.25 -15.00 -10.05
CA VAL A 169 -5.96 -15.04 -9.35
C VAL A 169 -4.94 -14.12 -10.00
N PHE A 170 -3.87 -13.82 -9.28
CA PHE A 170 -2.68 -13.17 -9.81
C PHE A 170 -1.46 -14.10 -9.67
N LYS A 171 -0.41 -13.81 -10.44
CA LYS A 171 0.87 -14.49 -10.34
C LYS A 171 1.87 -13.66 -9.56
N VAL A 172 2.63 -14.27 -8.68
CA VAL A 172 3.75 -13.62 -7.99
C VAL A 172 4.95 -14.53 -7.88
N ARG A 173 6.15 -13.96 -7.93
CA ARG A 173 7.42 -14.64 -7.63
C ARG A 173 8.28 -13.84 -6.67
N LEU A 174 9.26 -14.52 -6.07
CA LEU A 174 10.31 -13.91 -5.28
C LEU A 174 11.63 -13.96 -6.07
N LEU A 175 12.25 -12.79 -6.27
CA LEU A 175 13.57 -12.63 -6.88
C LEU A 175 14.54 -12.10 -5.81
N ASN A 176 15.55 -12.89 -5.46
CA ASN A 176 16.53 -12.49 -4.44
C ASN A 176 17.82 -12.01 -5.10
N LEU A 177 17.98 -10.70 -5.27
CA LEU A 177 19.21 -10.03 -5.70
C LEU A 177 19.88 -9.30 -4.51
N SER A 178 19.68 -9.81 -3.29
CA SER A 178 20.33 -9.26 -2.09
C SER A 178 21.85 -9.35 -2.19
N SER A 179 22.53 -8.33 -1.66
CA SER A 179 23.99 -8.27 -1.55
C SER A 179 24.44 -8.75 -0.17
N THR A 180 25.75 -8.96 0.01
CA THR A 180 26.41 -9.05 1.32
C THR A 180 26.90 -7.69 1.84
N ILE A 181 27.13 -7.62 3.16
CA ILE A 181 27.54 -6.41 3.88
C ILE A 181 29.01 -6.05 3.65
N THR A 182 29.34 -4.76 3.70
CA THR A 182 30.72 -4.23 3.78
C THR A 182 30.96 -3.60 5.16
N GLY A 183 32.22 -3.57 5.63
CA GLY A 183 32.56 -3.23 7.02
C GLY A 183 32.11 -1.86 7.57
N SER A 184 31.62 -0.94 6.73
CA SER A 184 31.10 0.37 7.12
C SER A 184 29.59 0.44 7.34
N ILE A 185 28.84 -0.64 7.08
CA ILE A 185 27.38 -0.68 7.19
C ILE A 185 26.99 -1.22 8.59
N PRO A 186 26.03 -0.60 9.30
CA PRO A 186 25.52 -1.16 10.54
C PRO A 186 24.97 -2.59 10.31
N PRO A 187 25.45 -3.62 11.02
CA PRO A 187 25.02 -5.00 10.77
C PRO A 187 23.53 -5.22 11.08
N GLY A 188 22.97 -4.41 11.98
CA GLY A 188 21.57 -4.51 12.39
C GLY A 188 20.56 -4.21 11.30
N ILE A 189 20.91 -3.46 10.26
CA ILE A 189 19.97 -3.08 9.19
C ILE A 189 20.00 -4.03 8.00
N PHE A 190 21.11 -4.75 7.78
CA PHE A 190 21.39 -5.45 6.52
C PHE A 190 20.98 -6.94 6.58
N ARG A 191 19.94 -7.34 5.87
CA ARG A 191 19.46 -8.74 5.82
C ARG A 191 20.05 -9.50 4.64
N THR A 192 20.71 -10.62 4.88
CA THR A 192 21.40 -11.40 3.83
C THR A 192 20.95 -12.86 3.78
N GLY A 193 21.33 -13.56 2.72
CA GLY A 193 21.13 -15.00 2.56
C GLY A 193 19.84 -15.36 1.81
N PRO A 194 19.41 -16.63 1.88
CA PRO A 194 18.16 -17.06 1.29
C PRO A 194 16.96 -16.30 1.85
N MET A 195 16.00 -15.97 0.98
CA MET A 195 14.80 -15.20 1.32
C MET A 195 13.53 -16.02 1.10
N SER A 196 12.53 -15.80 1.94
CA SER A 196 11.20 -16.41 1.85
C SER A 196 10.10 -15.36 1.88
N LEU A 197 9.01 -15.59 1.16
CA LEU A 197 7.83 -14.73 1.17
C LEU A 197 6.77 -15.26 2.14
N THR A 198 6.19 -14.38 2.94
CA THR A 198 5.09 -14.69 3.86
C THR A 198 3.95 -13.68 3.73
N LEU A 199 2.76 -14.06 4.17
CA LEU A 199 1.62 -13.17 4.38
C LEU A 199 1.86 -12.25 5.59
N ALA A 200 0.95 -11.31 5.87
CA ALA A 200 1.12 -10.35 6.96
C ALA A 200 1.22 -11.04 8.32
N ASP A 201 0.45 -12.13 8.46
CA ASP A 201 0.44 -13.02 9.62
C ASP A 201 1.62 -13.99 9.65
N GLY A 202 2.65 -13.82 8.82
CA GLY A 202 3.84 -14.67 8.77
C GLY A 202 3.65 -16.06 8.18
N THR A 203 2.45 -16.42 7.72
CA THR A 203 2.21 -17.69 7.01
C THR A 203 3.01 -17.71 5.70
N GLY A 204 3.82 -18.75 5.48
CA GLY A 204 4.64 -18.89 4.29
C GLY A 204 3.83 -19.06 3.01
N VAL A 205 4.23 -18.39 1.93
CA VAL A 205 3.64 -18.58 0.61
C VAL A 205 4.27 -19.83 -0.04
N PRO A 206 3.50 -20.87 -0.37
CA PRO A 206 4.03 -22.09 -0.97
C PRO A 206 4.81 -21.79 -2.26
N GLY A 207 5.97 -22.44 -2.42
CA GLY A 207 6.85 -22.27 -3.59
C GLY A 207 7.76 -21.03 -3.57
N LEU A 208 7.61 -20.14 -2.59
CA LEU A 208 8.38 -18.89 -2.47
C LEU A 208 9.28 -18.86 -1.23
N SER A 209 9.89 -19.99 -0.88
CA SER A 209 10.76 -20.13 0.29
C SER A 209 12.21 -20.41 -0.08
N ASN A 210 13.14 -19.92 0.75
CA ASN A 210 14.59 -20.19 0.67
C ASN A 210 15.23 -19.89 -0.70
N ILE A 211 14.79 -18.82 -1.36
CA ILE A 211 15.35 -18.38 -2.64
C ILE A 211 16.74 -17.79 -2.39
N ALA A 212 17.79 -18.47 -2.88
CA ALA A 212 19.18 -18.05 -2.69
C ALA A 212 19.50 -16.71 -3.39
N PRO A 213 20.50 -15.95 -2.92
CA PRO A 213 20.97 -14.76 -3.61
C PRO A 213 21.36 -15.03 -5.07
N GLY A 214 21.00 -14.14 -5.98
CA GLY A 214 21.15 -14.29 -7.42
C GLY A 214 20.15 -15.24 -8.09
N LYS A 215 19.12 -15.72 -7.36
CA LYS A 215 18.11 -16.67 -7.86
C LYS A 215 16.70 -16.09 -7.76
N TYR A 216 15.77 -16.73 -8.46
CA TYR A 216 14.35 -16.45 -8.44
C TYR A 216 13.55 -17.75 -8.31
N SER A 217 12.34 -17.64 -7.79
CA SER A 217 11.34 -18.71 -7.84
C SER A 217 10.57 -18.69 -9.16
N ASP A 218 9.89 -19.79 -9.46
CA ASP A 218 8.77 -19.76 -10.40
C ASP A 218 7.65 -18.83 -9.89
N TYR A 219 6.75 -18.46 -10.79
CA TYR A 219 5.53 -17.75 -10.41
C TYR A 219 4.55 -18.73 -9.76
N VAL A 220 3.93 -18.29 -8.68
CA VAL A 220 2.84 -19.00 -8.01
C VAL A 220 1.55 -18.19 -8.13
N GLU A 221 0.42 -18.89 -8.17
CA GLU A 221 -0.90 -18.29 -8.31
C GLU A 221 -1.55 -18.08 -6.93
N ILE A 222 -2.06 -16.87 -6.69
CA ILE A 222 -2.71 -16.47 -5.43
C ILE A 222 -4.04 -15.77 -5.77
N PRO A 223 -5.13 -16.05 -5.05
CA PRO A 223 -6.38 -15.28 -5.19
C PRO A 223 -6.15 -13.78 -5.17
N TYR A 224 -6.80 -13.04 -6.07
CA TYR A 224 -6.68 -11.59 -6.06
C TYR A 224 -7.16 -11.00 -4.73
N GLY A 225 -6.55 -9.90 -4.32
CA GLY A 225 -6.91 -9.28 -3.06
C GLY A 225 -5.90 -8.24 -2.59
N THR A 226 -6.12 -7.77 -1.37
CA THR A 226 -5.22 -6.84 -0.70
C THR A 226 -4.36 -7.61 0.29
N TYR A 227 -3.05 -7.57 0.06
CA TYR A 227 -2.05 -8.31 0.82
C TYR A 227 -0.98 -7.37 1.33
N GLN A 228 -0.44 -7.68 2.50
CA GLN A 228 0.81 -7.14 3.00
C GLN A 228 1.82 -8.29 3.05
N PHE A 229 2.55 -8.47 1.96
CA PHE A 229 3.61 -9.47 1.92
C PHE A 229 4.83 -9.02 2.73
N LYS A 230 5.41 -9.96 3.47
CA LYS A 230 6.67 -9.80 4.19
C LYS A 230 7.73 -10.69 3.57
N VAL A 231 8.97 -10.22 3.52
CA VAL A 231 10.12 -11.01 3.08
C VAL A 231 10.98 -11.31 4.31
N LEU A 232 11.27 -12.58 4.55
CA LEU A 232 12.07 -13.04 5.68
C LEU A 232 13.40 -13.60 5.18
N ASN A 233 14.49 -13.31 5.89
CA ASN A 233 15.75 -14.03 5.70
C ASN A 233 15.69 -15.42 6.40
N ASN A 234 16.77 -16.21 6.26
CA ASN A 234 16.86 -17.54 6.88
C ASN A 234 16.82 -17.54 8.43
N GLU A 235 17.02 -16.38 9.08
CA GLU A 235 16.88 -16.21 10.54
C GLU A 235 15.44 -15.84 10.95
N GLY A 236 14.51 -15.71 9.98
CA GLY A 236 13.14 -15.26 10.23
C GLY A 236 13.02 -13.75 10.48
N LYS A 237 14.06 -12.95 10.19
CA LYS A 237 14.01 -11.49 10.30
C LYS A 237 13.44 -10.87 9.03
N GLU A 238 12.56 -9.90 9.22
CA GLU A 238 11.94 -9.15 8.13
C GLU A 238 12.96 -8.27 7.40
N VAL A 239 12.86 -8.25 6.06
CA VAL A 239 13.54 -7.32 5.16
C VAL A 239 12.60 -6.13 4.93
N PRO A 240 13.04 -4.87 5.14
CA PRO A 240 12.19 -3.72 4.89
C PRO A 240 11.91 -3.53 3.40
N ALA A 241 10.71 -3.06 3.07
CA ALA A 241 10.43 -2.57 1.73
C ALA A 241 11.08 -1.20 1.47
N GLY A 242 11.29 -0.88 0.20
CA GLY A 242 11.91 0.37 -0.21
C GLY A 242 10.96 1.49 -0.65
N GLY A 243 11.55 2.69 -0.85
CA GLY A 243 10.99 3.89 -1.51
C GLY A 243 9.68 4.37 -0.93
N THR A 244 9.77 4.62 0.35
CA THR A 244 8.73 5.18 1.20
C THR A 244 9.38 6.23 2.10
N ILE A 245 8.53 6.99 2.79
CA ILE A 245 8.94 7.86 3.89
C ILE A 245 9.37 7.07 5.14
N TYR A 246 8.99 5.79 5.26
CA TYR A 246 9.37 4.91 6.36
C TYR A 246 10.78 4.32 6.15
N ASN A 247 11.79 5.17 6.12
CA ASN A 247 13.17 4.76 5.89
C ASN A 247 14.12 5.12 7.03
N LEU A 248 13.62 5.59 8.17
CA LEU A 248 14.42 5.79 9.38
C LEU A 248 14.51 4.48 10.17
N PHE A 249 15.70 3.91 10.27
CA PHE A 249 15.92 2.61 10.90
C PHE A 249 16.83 2.69 12.12
N ASN A 250 16.54 1.87 13.11
CA ASN A 250 17.43 1.65 14.23
C ASN A 250 18.67 0.87 13.75
N PRO A 251 19.89 1.38 13.95
CA PRO A 251 21.11 0.74 13.45
C PRO A 251 21.39 -0.65 14.03
N ALA A 252 20.87 -0.95 15.23
CA ALA A 252 21.10 -2.23 15.92
C ALA A 252 20.07 -3.30 15.52
N THR A 253 18.83 -2.91 15.28
CA THR A 253 17.71 -3.83 15.09
C THR A 253 17.21 -3.86 13.64
N GLY A 254 17.41 -2.80 12.86
CA GLY A 254 16.92 -2.68 11.49
C GLY A 254 15.43 -2.41 11.37
N THR A 255 14.75 -2.15 12.49
CA THR A 255 13.33 -1.81 12.56
C THR A 255 13.12 -0.30 12.45
N LEU A 256 11.90 0.09 12.08
CA LEU A 256 11.49 1.49 11.94
C LEU A 256 11.62 2.22 13.26
N MET A 257 12.01 3.48 13.19
CA MET A 257 11.96 4.40 14.32
C MET A 257 10.90 5.46 14.12
N ASP A 258 10.30 5.91 15.22
CA ASP A 258 9.34 7.01 15.23
C ASP A 258 9.69 8.06 16.30
N ILE A 259 9.00 9.20 16.23
CA ILE A 259 9.12 10.29 17.20
C ILE A 259 8.22 10.09 18.43
N ASN A 260 7.39 9.04 18.45
CA ASN A 260 6.30 8.89 19.40
C ASN A 260 6.70 8.01 20.58
N GLY A 261 6.97 8.62 21.73
CA GLY A 261 7.23 7.93 22.99
C GLY A 261 8.49 8.44 23.67
N THR A 262 9.07 7.63 24.55
CA THR A 262 10.33 7.97 25.22
C THR A 262 11.46 8.02 24.19
N PRO A 263 12.14 9.16 24.00
CA PRO A 263 13.20 9.31 23.01
C PRO A 263 14.33 8.30 23.23
N GLY A 264 14.72 7.61 22.17
CA GLY A 264 15.87 6.71 22.12
C GLY A 264 17.04 7.32 21.35
N ILE A 265 17.74 6.48 20.58
CA ILE A 265 18.88 6.90 19.75
C ILE A 265 18.43 8.00 18.79
N GLY A 266 19.16 9.12 18.75
CA GLY A 266 18.86 10.21 17.84
C GLY A 266 17.50 10.88 18.06
N GLY A 267 16.96 10.81 19.29
CA GLY A 267 15.66 11.40 19.64
C GLY A 267 14.46 10.58 19.19
N ASN A 268 14.67 9.42 18.56
CA ASN A 268 13.60 8.57 18.05
C ASN A 268 13.50 7.25 18.84
N LYS A 269 12.31 6.69 18.94
CA LYS A 269 12.03 5.42 19.60
C LYS A 269 11.98 4.29 18.58
N ASP A 270 12.50 3.13 18.93
CA ASP A 270 12.33 1.92 18.12
C ASP A 270 10.89 1.43 18.20
N THR A 271 10.28 1.20 17.03
CA THR A 271 8.91 0.69 16.93
C THR A 271 8.84 -0.83 16.95
N TRP A 272 9.97 -1.51 16.70
CA TRP A 272 10.05 -2.96 16.46
C TRP A 272 9.26 -3.45 15.23
N LEU A 273 8.81 -2.52 14.37
CA LEU A 273 8.15 -2.83 13.11
C LEU A 273 9.15 -2.80 11.96
N THR A 274 8.90 -3.61 10.93
CA THR A 274 9.58 -3.49 9.63
C THR A 274 8.56 -3.05 8.60
N TYR A 275 8.90 -2.05 7.79
CA TYR A 275 7.98 -1.56 6.76
C TYR A 275 7.74 -2.62 5.69
N ALA A 276 6.48 -2.96 5.46
CA ALA A 276 6.02 -3.80 4.37
C ALA A 276 4.71 -3.21 3.82
N PRO A 277 4.62 -2.82 2.53
CA PRO A 277 3.48 -2.10 2.01
C PRO A 277 2.24 -2.99 1.89
N LEU A 278 1.08 -2.39 2.17
CA LEU A 278 -0.20 -2.93 1.77
C LEU A 278 -0.45 -2.64 0.29
N LYS A 279 -0.77 -3.67 -0.51
CA LYS A 279 -1.10 -3.52 -1.93
C LYS A 279 -2.29 -4.40 -2.31
N THR A 280 -3.19 -3.85 -3.13
CA THR A 280 -4.19 -4.64 -3.86
C THR A 280 -3.55 -5.19 -5.13
N PHE A 281 -3.45 -6.51 -5.20
CA PHE A 281 -3.00 -7.28 -6.35
C PHE A 281 -4.22 -7.58 -7.23
N GLN A 282 -4.17 -7.07 -8.46
CA GLN A 282 -5.27 -7.17 -9.43
C GLN A 282 -5.41 -8.58 -10.00
N PRO A 283 -6.66 -9.04 -10.27
CA PRO A 283 -6.91 -10.29 -10.99
C PRO A 283 -6.22 -10.27 -12.37
N GLY A 284 -5.59 -11.38 -12.75
CA GLY A 284 -4.77 -11.48 -13.96
C GLY A 284 -3.43 -10.77 -13.92
N GLY A 285 -3.11 -10.04 -12.84
CA GLY A 285 -1.83 -9.36 -12.67
C GLY A 285 -0.66 -10.34 -12.49
N ILE A 286 0.54 -9.89 -12.85
CA ILE A 286 1.78 -10.65 -12.70
C ILE A 286 2.79 -9.74 -11.99
N TYR A 287 3.42 -10.24 -10.93
CA TYR A 287 4.26 -9.44 -10.04
C TYR A 287 5.57 -10.14 -9.68
N THR A 288 6.62 -9.36 -9.61
CA THR A 288 7.90 -9.77 -9.03
C THR A 288 8.12 -9.00 -7.73
N ILE A 289 8.30 -9.72 -6.62
CA ILE A 289 8.82 -9.18 -5.37
C ILE A 289 10.33 -9.36 -5.43
N VAL A 290 11.07 -8.28 -5.61
CA VAL A 290 12.53 -8.29 -5.74
C VAL A 290 13.19 -7.75 -4.49
N VAL A 291 14.18 -8.48 -3.97
CA VAL A 291 15.07 -8.02 -2.90
C VAL A 291 16.37 -7.56 -3.53
N SER A 292 16.87 -6.37 -3.18
CA SER A 292 18.14 -5.85 -3.69
C SER A 292 18.78 -4.86 -2.73
N SER A 293 20.08 -4.65 -2.87
CA SER A 293 20.79 -3.61 -2.12
C SER A 293 20.50 -2.22 -2.69
N THR A 294 20.02 -1.32 -1.83
CA THR A 294 19.61 0.06 -2.14
C THR A 294 20.29 1.05 -1.18
N TYR A 295 20.36 2.33 -1.56
CA TYR A 295 20.95 3.40 -0.75
C TYR A 295 19.88 4.38 -0.24
N GLU A 296 18.85 3.83 0.39
CA GLU A 296 17.67 4.59 0.81
C GLU A 296 17.41 4.57 2.32
N ALA A 297 18.17 3.78 3.09
CA ALA A 297 18.02 3.70 4.53
C ALA A 297 18.62 4.95 5.21
N ASN A 298 17.83 5.65 6.00
CA ASN A 298 18.27 6.71 6.89
C ASN A 298 18.55 6.12 8.28
N ILE A 299 19.70 6.47 8.85
CA ILE A 299 20.13 6.01 10.17
C ILE A 299 20.42 7.26 11.03
N PRO A 300 19.96 7.32 12.29
CA PRO A 300 20.33 8.42 13.17
C PRO A 300 21.83 8.49 13.41
N THR A 301 22.40 9.69 13.48
CA THR A 301 23.81 9.90 13.84
C THR A 301 24.09 9.63 15.32
N GLY A 302 23.03 9.45 16.12
CA GLY A 302 23.09 9.26 17.57
C GLY A 302 22.86 10.56 18.37
N ASN A 303 22.95 11.72 17.72
CA ASN A 303 22.66 13.02 18.33
C ASN A 303 21.13 13.22 18.49
N PRO A 304 20.62 13.64 19.67
CA PRO A 304 19.18 13.83 19.89
C PRO A 304 18.51 14.91 19.02
N ASN A 305 19.26 15.64 18.19
CA ASN A 305 18.73 16.64 17.27
C ASN A 305 18.03 16.06 16.01
N GLY A 306 17.96 14.73 15.88
CA GLY A 306 17.27 14.06 14.77
C GLY A 306 18.08 14.01 13.47
N GLU A 307 19.38 14.30 13.51
CA GLU A 307 20.26 14.16 12.36
C GLU A 307 20.36 12.70 11.89
N THR A 308 20.36 12.50 10.57
CA THR A 308 20.46 11.19 9.94
C THR A 308 21.49 11.17 8.82
N TYR A 309 22.01 9.99 8.50
CA TYR A 309 22.82 9.74 7.32
C TYR A 309 22.25 8.58 6.50
N LYS A 310 22.53 8.56 5.20
CA LYS A 310 22.12 7.46 4.32
C LYS A 310 23.07 6.28 4.42
N SER A 311 22.51 5.08 4.47
CA SER A 311 23.23 3.83 4.49
C SER A 311 22.67 2.87 3.43
N GLU A 312 23.50 1.89 3.08
CA GLU A 312 23.09 0.80 2.20
C GLU A 312 22.28 -0.23 2.99
N ASN A 313 21.21 -0.75 2.39
CA ASN A 313 20.40 -1.84 2.94
C ASN A 313 19.86 -2.74 1.84
N ASN A 314 19.69 -4.04 2.11
CA ASN A 314 18.81 -4.86 1.30
C ASN A 314 17.35 -4.50 1.61
N THR A 315 16.64 -4.01 0.60
CA THR A 315 15.21 -3.73 0.69
C THR A 315 14.45 -4.52 -0.38
N PHE A 316 13.15 -4.73 -0.19
CA PHE A 316 12.32 -5.32 -1.23
C PHE A 316 11.41 -4.31 -1.94
N ARG A 317 11.10 -4.60 -3.21
CA ARG A 317 10.19 -3.83 -4.06
C ARG A 317 9.18 -4.77 -4.70
N ILE A 318 7.95 -4.28 -4.91
CA ILE A 318 6.93 -4.99 -5.68
C ILE A 318 6.85 -4.34 -7.05
N ILE A 319 7.13 -5.09 -8.10
CA ILE A 319 7.12 -4.65 -9.48
C ILE A 319 6.03 -5.41 -10.22
N ALA A 320 5.14 -4.68 -10.91
CA ALA A 320 4.19 -5.31 -11.83
C ALA A 320 4.92 -5.66 -13.13
N ASP A 321 4.83 -6.92 -13.56
CA ASP A 321 5.51 -7.43 -14.74
C ASP A 321 4.78 -7.10 -16.05
N ILE A 322 3.48 -6.83 -15.94
CA ILE A 322 2.64 -6.26 -16.98
C ILE A 322 1.87 -5.06 -16.39
N PRO A 323 1.32 -4.15 -17.23
CA PRO A 323 0.37 -3.16 -16.75
C PRO A 323 -0.74 -3.85 -15.95
N GLU A 324 -1.00 -3.36 -14.73
CA GLU A 324 -1.98 -3.98 -13.84
C GLU A 324 -3.36 -3.98 -14.50
N PRO A 325 -4.00 -5.16 -14.70
CA PRO A 325 -5.34 -5.20 -15.26
C PRO A 325 -6.34 -4.48 -14.36
N LEU A 326 -7.36 -3.87 -14.96
CA LEU A 326 -8.47 -3.31 -14.21
C LEU A 326 -9.39 -4.43 -13.73
N ASN A 327 -9.63 -4.51 -12.42
CA ASN A 327 -10.66 -5.38 -11.88
C ASN A 327 -12.05 -4.80 -12.19
N ILE A 328 -12.70 -5.33 -13.22
CA ILE A 328 -14.08 -5.00 -13.59
C ILE A 328 -15.08 -6.12 -13.27
N THR A 329 -14.60 -7.25 -12.74
CA THR A 329 -15.40 -8.50 -12.67
C THR A 329 -15.66 -8.96 -11.25
N TYR A 330 -14.74 -8.72 -10.31
CA TYR A 330 -14.78 -9.40 -9.02
C TYR A 330 -14.90 -8.45 -7.83
N ALA A 331 -15.65 -8.89 -6.83
CA ALA A 331 -15.73 -8.35 -5.49
C ALA A 331 -15.35 -9.42 -4.44
N ARG A 332 -15.21 -9.02 -3.18
CA ARG A 332 -14.88 -9.92 -2.05
C ARG A 332 -15.85 -9.72 -0.90
N LEU A 333 -16.23 -10.82 -0.26
CA LEU A 333 -17.08 -10.82 0.93
C LEU A 333 -16.51 -11.79 1.98
N GLN A 334 -16.54 -11.38 3.24
CA GLN A 334 -16.38 -12.26 4.40
C GLN A 334 -17.61 -12.16 5.30
N GLY A 335 -17.88 -13.20 6.08
CA GLY A 335 -18.95 -13.23 7.08
C GLY A 335 -18.40 -13.27 8.50
N VAL A 336 -19.06 -12.59 9.43
CA VAL A 336 -18.71 -12.58 10.86
C VAL A 336 -19.94 -12.85 11.71
N ASN A 337 -19.81 -13.77 12.65
CA ASN A 337 -20.87 -14.11 13.59
C ASN A 337 -20.74 -13.28 14.88
N VAL A 338 -21.63 -12.30 15.06
CA VAL A 338 -21.77 -11.54 16.31
C VAL A 338 -23.15 -11.74 16.96
N ALA A 339 -23.87 -12.79 16.57
CA ALA A 339 -25.12 -13.18 17.19
C ALA A 339 -24.84 -14.07 18.41
N ALA A 340 -25.04 -13.50 19.61
CA ALA A 340 -24.73 -14.16 20.88
C ALA A 340 -25.40 -15.54 21.01
N GLY A 341 -24.64 -16.53 21.47
CA GLY A 341 -25.13 -17.90 21.74
C GLY A 341 -25.48 -18.73 20.50
N LYS A 342 -25.21 -18.24 19.28
CA LYS A 342 -25.49 -18.96 18.04
C LYS A 342 -24.22 -19.42 17.35
N LYS A 343 -24.24 -20.62 16.79
CA LYS A 343 -23.31 -21.06 15.74
C LYS A 343 -24.03 -20.98 14.41
N ILE A 344 -23.33 -20.55 13.37
CA ILE A 344 -23.94 -20.28 12.08
C ILE A 344 -23.10 -20.78 10.93
N THR A 345 -23.72 -20.99 9.79
CA THR A 345 -23.04 -21.13 8.51
C THR A 345 -23.48 -20.01 7.58
N TRP A 346 -22.56 -19.40 6.86
CA TRP A 346 -22.89 -18.42 5.83
C TRP A 346 -23.14 -19.10 4.49
N GLN A 347 -24.05 -18.56 3.70
CA GLN A 347 -24.33 -19.00 2.33
C GLN A 347 -24.52 -17.78 1.43
N VAL A 348 -23.99 -17.84 0.21
CA VAL A 348 -24.17 -16.83 -0.82
C VAL A 348 -24.62 -17.53 -2.09
N ASP A 349 -25.77 -17.12 -2.64
CA ASP A 349 -26.39 -17.73 -3.83
C ASP A 349 -26.52 -19.25 -3.77
N GLY A 350 -26.87 -19.77 -2.59
CA GLY A 350 -27.01 -21.20 -2.38
C GLY A 350 -25.70 -21.94 -2.09
N GLN A 351 -24.53 -21.29 -2.16
CA GLN A 351 -23.23 -21.92 -1.88
C GLN A 351 -22.69 -21.54 -0.50
N PRO A 352 -22.18 -22.49 0.31
CA PRO A 352 -21.55 -22.19 1.59
C PRO A 352 -20.37 -21.22 1.44
N MET A 353 -20.30 -20.23 2.32
CA MET A 353 -19.15 -19.33 2.46
C MET A 353 -18.38 -19.75 3.73
N GLY A 354 -17.38 -20.62 3.56
CA GLY A 354 -16.58 -21.14 4.66
C GLY A 354 -17.28 -22.21 5.51
N SER A 355 -16.69 -22.52 6.67
CA SER A 355 -17.22 -23.50 7.63
C SER A 355 -18.19 -22.85 8.64
N THR A 356 -18.81 -23.68 9.48
CA THR A 356 -19.59 -23.20 10.63
C THR A 356 -18.75 -22.32 11.54
N LEU A 357 -19.31 -21.18 11.94
CA LEU A 357 -18.69 -20.16 12.77
C LEU A 357 -19.36 -20.12 14.14
N ALA A 358 -18.55 -20.28 15.19
CA ALA A 358 -18.95 -19.91 16.54
C ALA A 358 -19.11 -18.40 16.70
N PHE A 359 -19.72 -17.97 17.80
CA PHE A 359 -19.78 -16.56 18.19
C PHE A 359 -18.38 -15.94 18.20
N THR A 360 -18.24 -14.72 17.68
CA THR A 360 -16.99 -13.96 17.50
C THR A 360 -16.01 -14.51 16.47
N GLN A 361 -16.41 -15.47 15.64
CA GLN A 361 -15.59 -16.02 14.56
C GLN A 361 -15.99 -15.44 13.19
N GLN A 362 -15.07 -15.56 12.23
CA GLN A 362 -15.20 -15.04 10.87
C GLN A 362 -14.76 -16.05 9.81
N THR A 363 -15.30 -15.91 8.60
CA THR A 363 -14.82 -16.65 7.43
C THR A 363 -13.54 -16.02 6.88
N THR A 364 -12.82 -16.75 6.03
CA THR A 364 -11.92 -16.10 5.06
C THR A 364 -12.72 -15.33 4.01
N TYR A 365 -12.08 -14.40 3.30
CA TYR A 365 -12.72 -13.74 2.16
C TYR A 365 -12.98 -14.72 1.02
N SER A 366 -14.21 -14.72 0.52
CA SER A 366 -14.59 -15.38 -0.72
C SER A 366 -14.73 -14.34 -1.85
N ARG A 367 -14.55 -14.79 -3.09
CA ARG A 367 -14.58 -13.96 -4.30
C ARG A 367 -15.90 -14.19 -5.02
N TYR A 368 -16.54 -13.11 -5.46
CA TYR A 368 -17.81 -13.15 -6.19
C TYR A 368 -17.67 -12.30 -7.45
N ILE A 369 -18.42 -12.66 -8.49
CA ILE A 369 -18.58 -11.76 -9.65
C ILE A 369 -19.39 -10.53 -9.23
N THR A 370 -19.34 -9.45 -9.99
CA THR A 370 -20.18 -8.27 -9.71
C THR A 370 -21.66 -8.56 -9.98
N GLY A 371 -22.54 -8.00 -9.16
CA GLY A 371 -23.98 -8.21 -9.27
C GLY A 371 -24.68 -8.14 -7.92
N THR A 372 -25.95 -8.52 -7.88
CA THR A 372 -26.71 -8.67 -6.63
C THR A 372 -26.66 -10.11 -6.18
N HIS A 373 -26.18 -10.32 -4.96
CA HIS A 373 -26.03 -11.63 -4.34
C HIS A 373 -26.96 -11.78 -3.15
N MET A 374 -27.57 -12.95 -3.00
CA MET A 374 -28.39 -13.27 -1.84
C MET A 374 -27.51 -13.88 -0.75
N VAL A 375 -27.32 -13.16 0.34
CA VAL A 375 -26.51 -13.58 1.49
C VAL A 375 -27.42 -14.10 2.59
N LYS A 376 -27.18 -15.32 3.07
CA LYS A 376 -27.93 -15.97 4.15
C LYS A 376 -27.01 -16.39 5.29
N ALA A 377 -27.52 -16.29 6.51
CA ALA A 377 -26.96 -16.97 7.66
C ALA A 377 -27.93 -18.06 8.11
N LEU A 378 -27.41 -19.27 8.27
CA LEU A 378 -28.17 -20.45 8.69
C LEU A 378 -27.72 -20.88 10.08
N ASP A 379 -28.62 -21.45 10.87
CA ASP A 379 -28.28 -22.10 12.13
C ASP A 379 -27.63 -23.49 11.93
N GLU A 380 -27.35 -24.20 13.03
CA GLU A 380 -26.75 -25.54 13.00
C GLU A 380 -27.65 -26.60 12.34
N ASN A 381 -28.96 -26.36 12.21
CA ASN A 381 -29.93 -27.25 11.58
C ASN A 381 -30.19 -26.89 10.11
N GLY A 382 -29.55 -25.85 9.59
CA GLY A 382 -29.77 -25.35 8.24
C GLY A 382 -31.03 -24.47 8.10
N GLN A 383 -31.63 -24.01 9.20
CA GLN A 383 -32.71 -23.04 9.15
C GLN A 383 -32.14 -21.64 8.89
N VAL A 384 -32.75 -20.89 7.97
CA VAL A 384 -32.38 -19.49 7.69
C VAL A 384 -32.72 -18.62 8.90
N LEU A 385 -31.69 -18.00 9.50
CA LEU A 385 -31.83 -17.05 10.59
C LEU A 385 -32.07 -15.63 10.07
N ALA A 386 -31.36 -15.27 9.02
CA ALA A 386 -31.47 -13.98 8.34
C ALA A 386 -30.99 -14.09 6.90
N GLU A 387 -31.55 -13.27 6.02
CA GLU A 387 -31.15 -13.13 4.64
C GLU A 387 -31.20 -11.67 4.19
N SER A 388 -30.33 -11.29 3.27
CA SER A 388 -30.28 -9.94 2.71
C SER A 388 -29.63 -9.95 1.33
N ASN A 389 -30.06 -9.02 0.47
CA ASN A 389 -29.45 -8.82 -0.84
C ASN A 389 -28.29 -7.81 -0.73
N LEU A 390 -27.16 -8.14 -1.35
CA LEU A 390 -25.99 -7.27 -1.42
C LEU A 390 -25.62 -7.03 -2.88
N ALA A 391 -25.71 -5.77 -3.32
CA ALA A 391 -25.16 -5.35 -4.60
C ALA A 391 -23.66 -5.12 -4.46
N MET A 392 -22.86 -5.78 -5.29
CA MET A 392 -21.41 -5.67 -5.33
C MET A 392 -20.94 -5.10 -6.67
N GLN A 393 -20.10 -4.07 -6.60
CA GLN A 393 -19.40 -3.44 -7.71
C GLN A 393 -17.97 -3.99 -7.83
N PRO A 394 -17.29 -3.76 -8.97
CA PRO A 394 -15.92 -4.23 -9.13
C PRO A 394 -15.01 -3.71 -8.03
N ALA A 395 -14.11 -4.58 -7.54
CA ALA A 395 -13.16 -4.32 -6.47
C ALA A 395 -13.76 -4.03 -5.08
N ASP A 396 -15.09 -4.14 -4.91
CA ASP A 396 -15.70 -4.03 -3.60
C ASP A 396 -15.15 -5.08 -2.63
N ASN A 397 -15.06 -4.69 -1.36
CA ASN A 397 -14.71 -5.58 -0.26
C ASN A 397 -15.71 -5.36 0.87
N PHE A 398 -16.47 -6.39 1.23
CA PHE A 398 -17.51 -6.31 2.25
C PHE A 398 -17.26 -7.25 3.42
N THR A 399 -17.80 -6.88 4.56
CA THR A 399 -18.06 -7.79 5.67
C THR A 399 -19.55 -7.84 5.95
N ALA A 400 -20.12 -9.04 5.98
CA ALA A 400 -21.46 -9.31 6.48
C ALA A 400 -21.40 -9.65 7.96
N TRP A 401 -22.21 -8.97 8.77
CA TRP A 401 -22.29 -9.14 10.21
C TRP A 401 -23.66 -9.70 10.57
N LEU A 402 -23.70 -10.94 11.08
CA LEU A 402 -24.94 -11.47 11.66
C LEU A 402 -25.02 -11.02 13.13
N TYR A 403 -26.11 -10.37 13.50
CA TYR A 403 -26.35 -9.91 14.86
C TYR A 403 -27.77 -10.25 15.33
N THR A 404 -27.98 -10.19 16.65
CA THR A 404 -29.30 -10.32 17.27
C THR A 404 -29.88 -8.93 17.48
N ARG A 405 -31.07 -8.66 16.93
CA ARG A 405 -31.83 -7.43 17.16
C ARG A 405 -32.33 -7.36 18.61
N LYS A 406 -32.78 -6.17 19.02
CA LYS A 406 -33.36 -5.93 20.35
C LYS A 406 -34.58 -6.82 20.67
N ASP A 407 -35.32 -7.25 19.64
CA ASP A 407 -36.47 -8.16 19.76
C ASP A 407 -36.09 -9.66 19.81
N GLY A 408 -34.79 -9.98 19.75
CA GLY A 408 -34.28 -11.35 19.74
C GLY A 408 -34.18 -12.00 18.36
N SER A 409 -34.71 -11.37 17.31
CA SER A 409 -34.59 -11.87 15.93
C SER A 409 -33.18 -11.64 15.37
N ALA A 410 -32.75 -12.43 14.39
CA ALA A 410 -31.45 -12.26 13.75
C ALA A 410 -31.54 -11.33 12.53
N ALA A 411 -30.46 -10.63 12.22
CA ALA A 411 -30.37 -9.75 11.06
C ALA A 411 -28.93 -9.62 10.54
N ILE A 412 -28.79 -9.19 9.28
CA ILE A 412 -27.50 -8.98 8.62
C ILE A 412 -27.30 -7.49 8.38
N THR A 413 -26.14 -6.97 8.80
CA THR A 413 -25.63 -5.64 8.40
C THR A 413 -24.38 -5.82 7.54
N PHE A 414 -24.20 -4.99 6.52
CA PHE A 414 -22.99 -4.98 5.70
C PHE A 414 -22.12 -3.76 6.01
N SER A 415 -20.81 -3.93 5.90
CA SER A 415 -19.85 -2.82 5.96
C SER A 415 -18.84 -2.93 4.82
N ALA A 416 -18.70 -1.88 4.01
CA ALA A 416 -17.70 -1.81 2.93
C ALA A 416 -16.33 -1.46 3.49
N ASN A 417 -15.30 -2.25 3.23
CA ASN A 417 -13.95 -2.05 3.76
C ASN A 417 -13.05 -1.35 2.72
N ASN A 418 -12.48 -0.21 3.08
CA ASN A 418 -11.54 0.49 2.19
C ASN A 418 -10.15 -0.13 2.29
N LEU A 419 -9.90 -1.17 1.49
CA LEU A 419 -8.59 -1.84 1.43
C LEU A 419 -7.62 -1.22 0.41
N SER A 420 -7.95 -0.06 -0.17
CA SER A 420 -7.08 0.62 -1.14
C SER A 420 -5.98 1.47 -0.49
N GLY A 421 -6.16 1.80 0.80
CA GLY A 421 -5.34 2.77 1.51
C GLY A 421 -5.52 4.22 1.03
N LYS A 422 -6.40 4.46 0.05
CA LYS A 422 -6.67 5.80 -0.47
C LYS A 422 -7.73 6.52 0.36
N TYR A 423 -7.53 7.80 0.61
CA TYR A 423 -8.49 8.64 1.34
C TYR A 423 -8.43 10.08 0.85
N TYR A 424 -9.53 10.78 1.01
CA TYR A 424 -9.65 12.20 0.70
C TYR A 424 -9.01 13.04 1.82
N ASP A 425 -8.19 14.03 1.47
CA ASP A 425 -7.53 14.89 2.45
C ASP A 425 -8.32 16.15 2.84
N GLY A 426 -9.52 16.34 2.27
CA GLY A 426 -10.36 17.51 2.55
C GLY A 426 -10.22 18.64 1.53
N THR A 427 -9.27 18.56 0.59
CA THR A 427 -8.99 19.64 -0.38
C THR A 427 -9.30 19.25 -1.82
N ALA A 428 -9.94 20.16 -2.56
CA ALA A 428 -10.00 20.05 -4.01
C ALA A 428 -8.70 20.58 -4.62
N THR A 429 -8.25 19.96 -5.70
CA THR A 429 -7.17 20.47 -6.56
C THR A 429 -7.70 21.57 -7.49
N ASP A 430 -6.80 22.37 -8.07
CA ASP A 430 -7.15 23.50 -8.95
C ASP A 430 -7.96 23.09 -10.20
N ASP A 431 -7.93 21.81 -10.58
CA ASP A 431 -8.70 21.24 -11.69
C ASP A 431 -10.10 20.72 -11.27
N GLY A 432 -10.49 20.96 -10.01
CA GLY A 432 -11.78 20.51 -9.46
C GLY A 432 -11.85 19.03 -9.13
N THR A 433 -10.74 18.29 -9.21
CA THR A 433 -10.65 16.93 -8.67
C THR A 433 -10.35 16.96 -7.17
N TYR A 434 -10.51 15.82 -6.51
CA TYR A 434 -10.23 15.71 -5.08
C TYR A 434 -8.79 15.29 -4.87
N SER A 435 -8.08 15.93 -3.94
CA SER A 435 -6.76 15.49 -3.49
C SER A 435 -6.90 14.14 -2.77
N ILE A 436 -6.34 13.10 -3.37
CA ILE A 436 -6.37 11.73 -2.84
C ILE A 436 -4.99 11.39 -2.31
N LEU A 437 -4.91 11.14 -1.01
CA LEU A 437 -3.73 10.58 -0.36
C LEU A 437 -3.81 9.06 -0.35
N LYS A 438 -2.65 8.40 -0.26
CA LYS A 438 -2.55 6.95 -0.14
C LYS A 438 -1.66 6.56 1.05
N ALA A 439 -2.26 5.94 2.05
CA ALA A 439 -1.54 5.24 3.11
C ALA A 439 -1.08 3.86 2.60
N VAL A 440 0.23 3.69 2.43
CA VAL A 440 0.84 2.41 2.03
C VAL A 440 1.14 1.49 3.22
N TYR A 441 0.98 1.99 4.45
CA TYR A 441 1.22 1.27 5.70
C TYR A 441 0.16 1.67 6.76
N PRO A 442 -1.13 1.33 6.54
CA PRO A 442 -2.23 1.87 7.32
C PRO A 442 -2.31 1.27 8.73
N PHE A 443 -2.78 2.07 9.68
CA PHE A 443 -3.21 1.65 11.03
C PHE A 443 -4.64 2.16 11.24
N TRP A 444 -5.59 1.59 10.51
CA TRP A 444 -6.95 2.14 10.37
C TRP A 444 -7.95 1.31 11.16
N ILE A 445 -8.81 1.97 11.93
CA ILE A 445 -9.80 1.30 12.80
C ILE A 445 -11.18 1.85 12.50
N ARG A 446 -12.10 0.98 12.07
CA ARG A 446 -13.55 1.22 12.07
C ARG A 446 -14.13 0.75 13.39
N PHE A 447 -15.16 1.43 13.88
CA PHE A 447 -15.94 0.97 15.04
C PHE A 447 -17.34 0.50 14.64
N MET A 448 -17.83 -0.55 15.32
CA MET A 448 -19.19 -1.08 15.19
C MET A 448 -19.78 -1.37 16.57
N ASN A 449 -21.08 -1.14 16.74
CA ASN A 449 -21.82 -1.51 17.94
C ASN A 449 -22.89 -2.57 17.59
N PHE A 450 -22.80 -3.75 18.19
CA PHE A 450 -23.81 -4.81 18.18
C PHE A 450 -24.20 -5.23 19.60
N CYS A 451 -23.98 -4.38 20.60
CA CYS A 451 -24.54 -4.59 21.94
C CYS A 451 -26.00 -4.10 21.97
N PRO A 452 -26.99 -5.00 22.12
CA PRO A 452 -28.41 -4.63 21.98
C PRO A 452 -28.91 -3.71 23.11
N ASP A 453 -28.21 -3.67 24.23
CA ASP A 453 -28.56 -2.86 25.40
C ASP A 453 -28.16 -1.38 25.22
N LEU A 454 -27.34 -1.08 24.21
CA LEU A 454 -26.78 0.25 23.96
C LEU A 454 -27.21 0.74 22.57
N GLU A 455 -27.98 1.83 22.53
CA GLU A 455 -28.44 2.44 21.27
C GLU A 455 -27.31 3.03 20.44
N GLU A 456 -26.36 3.65 21.12
CA GLU A 456 -25.16 4.23 20.53
C GLU A 456 -24.01 4.17 21.53
N VAL A 457 -22.79 4.10 21.00
CA VAL A 457 -21.55 3.95 21.78
C VAL A 457 -20.51 4.92 21.24
N THR A 458 -19.74 5.53 22.14
CA THR A 458 -18.55 6.28 21.76
C THR A 458 -17.30 5.51 22.16
N PHE A 459 -16.39 5.35 21.21
CA PHE A 459 -15.08 4.75 21.43
C PHE A 459 -14.03 5.84 21.64
N THR A 460 -13.10 5.65 22.55
CA THR A 460 -12.08 6.66 22.88
C THR A 460 -10.70 6.02 23.00
N GLN A 461 -9.67 6.87 23.09
CA GLN A 461 -8.36 6.49 23.61
C GLN A 461 -8.41 6.34 25.15
N GLY A 462 -7.25 6.12 25.76
CA GLY A 462 -7.08 6.08 27.21
C GLY A 462 -7.66 7.32 27.91
N ASN A 463 -8.25 7.12 29.09
CA ASN A 463 -8.83 8.16 29.93
C ASN A 463 -9.95 8.97 29.25
N GLY A 464 -10.69 8.36 28.32
CA GLY A 464 -11.83 9.01 27.64
C GLY A 464 -11.44 10.04 26.59
N GLN A 465 -10.16 10.11 26.22
CA GLN A 465 -9.67 11.10 25.27
C GLN A 465 -10.13 10.80 23.83
N PRO A 466 -10.51 11.81 23.04
CA PRO A 466 -10.87 11.61 21.64
C PRO A 466 -9.67 11.12 20.83
N PHE A 467 -9.95 10.48 19.69
CA PHE A 467 -8.91 10.20 18.70
C PHE A 467 -8.49 11.49 18.00
N SER A 468 -7.18 11.76 17.96
CA SER A 468 -6.64 13.01 17.39
C SER A 468 -6.65 12.99 15.86
N ALA A 469 -6.85 14.16 15.25
CA ALA A 469 -6.70 14.40 13.80
C ALA A 469 -7.55 13.48 12.88
N VAL A 470 -8.72 13.06 13.36
CA VAL A 470 -9.68 12.21 12.62
C VAL A 470 -11.10 12.72 12.80
N SER A 471 -11.99 12.36 11.88
CA SER A 471 -13.42 12.71 11.99
C SER A 471 -14.06 12.05 13.22
N ALA A 472 -14.78 12.85 14.01
CA ALA A 472 -15.57 12.35 15.15
C ALA A 472 -16.61 11.30 14.73
N LEU A 473 -17.10 11.36 13.48
CA LEU A 473 -18.05 10.40 12.92
C LEU A 473 -17.52 8.96 12.93
N ALA A 474 -16.20 8.77 12.90
CA ALA A 474 -15.60 7.45 12.88
C ALA A 474 -15.72 6.71 14.22
N TYR A 475 -15.89 7.42 15.35
CA TYR A 475 -15.79 6.84 16.69
C TYR A 475 -16.82 7.33 17.72
N GLN A 476 -17.49 8.46 17.50
CA GLN A 476 -18.55 8.99 18.37
C GLN A 476 -19.92 8.58 17.86
N HIS A 477 -20.86 8.35 18.79
CA HIS A 477 -22.25 8.03 18.49
C HIS A 477 -22.40 6.87 17.47
N ILE A 478 -21.65 5.79 17.67
CA ILE A 478 -21.71 4.58 16.84
C ILE A 478 -23.00 3.84 17.14
N TYR A 479 -23.98 3.99 16.25
CA TYR A 479 -25.31 3.41 16.38
C TYR A 479 -25.31 1.88 16.33
N PHE A 480 -26.24 1.29 17.09
CA PHE A 480 -26.49 -0.14 17.08
C PHE A 480 -26.76 -0.66 15.66
N ALA A 481 -25.96 -1.66 15.26
CA ALA A 481 -26.00 -2.40 14.02
C ALA A 481 -25.95 -1.55 12.73
N LYS A 482 -25.51 -0.30 12.80
CA LYS A 482 -25.39 0.59 11.64
C LYS A 482 -23.93 0.93 11.39
N ALA A 483 -23.41 0.48 10.25
CA ALA A 483 -22.06 0.84 9.84
C ALA A 483 -21.99 2.33 9.46
N VAL A 484 -20.94 3.00 9.93
CA VAL A 484 -20.57 4.33 9.43
C VAL A 484 -20.04 4.16 8.01
N THR A 485 -20.54 4.96 7.07
CA THR A 485 -20.14 4.96 5.65
C THR A 485 -19.25 6.14 5.31
N ASP A 486 -19.44 7.27 5.98
CA ASP A 486 -18.75 8.52 5.69
C ASP A 486 -17.57 8.69 6.65
N LEU A 487 -16.36 8.76 6.09
CA LEU A 487 -15.09 8.81 6.85
C LEU A 487 -15.04 7.77 7.99
N PRO A 488 -15.22 6.47 7.70
CA PRO A 488 -15.55 5.47 8.71
C PRO A 488 -14.34 4.93 9.50
N TYR A 489 -13.17 5.55 9.38
CA TYR A 489 -11.93 5.07 9.95
C TYR A 489 -11.27 6.13 10.83
N VAL A 490 -10.86 5.71 12.02
CA VAL A 490 -9.80 6.36 12.78
C VAL A 490 -8.47 5.91 12.21
N MET A 491 -7.71 6.85 11.64
CA MET A 491 -6.38 6.61 11.08
C MET A 491 -5.33 6.91 12.16
N GLN A 492 -4.85 5.86 12.82
CA GLN A 492 -3.84 5.99 13.88
C GLN A 492 -2.45 6.28 13.29
N MET A 493 -1.60 6.84 14.13
CA MET A 493 -0.17 6.91 13.86
C MET A 493 0.44 5.49 13.84
N VAL A 494 1.57 5.35 13.15
CA VAL A 494 2.36 4.12 13.15
C VAL A 494 2.67 3.72 14.59
N ASN A 495 2.51 2.43 14.88
CA ASN A 495 2.85 1.85 16.18
C ASN A 495 2.12 2.51 17.37
N PHE A 496 0.85 2.89 17.18
CA PHE A 496 0.04 3.49 18.24
C PHE A 496 0.04 2.62 19.51
N SER A 497 0.05 3.27 20.67
CA SER A 497 0.16 2.64 21.99
C SER A 497 -1.06 2.86 22.88
N GLN A 498 -1.99 3.73 22.46
CA GLN A 498 -3.17 4.06 23.25
C GLN A 498 -4.18 2.92 23.21
N PRO A 499 -4.79 2.56 24.35
CA PRO A 499 -5.86 1.57 24.37
C PRO A 499 -7.14 2.15 23.78
N VAL A 500 -8.03 1.28 23.32
CA VAL A 500 -9.40 1.61 22.94
C VAL A 500 -10.34 1.33 24.10
N MET A 501 -11.16 2.30 24.46
CA MET A 501 -12.19 2.21 25.49
C MET A 501 -13.58 2.46 24.88
N ALA A 502 -14.63 2.00 25.56
CA ALA A 502 -16.02 2.18 25.13
C ALA A 502 -16.86 2.87 26.21
N TYR A 503 -17.75 3.76 25.77
CA TYR A 503 -18.61 4.56 26.62
C TYR A 503 -20.06 4.50 26.10
N ALA A 504 -21.02 4.41 27.01
CA ALA A 504 -22.43 4.56 26.70
C ALA A 504 -22.72 6.04 26.42
N SER A 505 -22.80 6.39 25.14
CA SER A 505 -23.19 7.73 24.70
C SER A 505 -24.71 7.85 24.54
N ARG A 506 -25.20 9.08 24.46
CA ARG A 506 -26.58 9.41 24.10
C ARG A 506 -26.58 10.71 23.28
N PRO A 507 -27.64 11.04 22.51
CA PRO A 507 -27.65 12.22 21.67
C PRO A 507 -27.20 13.48 22.41
N GLY A 508 -26.17 14.14 21.89
CA GLY A 508 -25.58 15.35 22.46
C GLY A 508 -24.60 15.14 23.63
N ILE A 509 -24.30 13.90 24.02
CA ILE A 509 -23.38 13.57 25.12
C ILE A 509 -22.33 12.57 24.64
N ALA A 510 -21.09 13.06 24.52
CA ALA A 510 -19.90 12.28 24.21
C ALA A 510 -18.75 12.62 25.20
N PRO A 511 -17.96 11.63 25.66
CA PRO A 511 -18.08 10.21 25.32
C PRO A 511 -19.22 9.50 26.06
N GLY A 512 -19.80 10.12 27.11
CA GLY A 512 -20.86 9.52 27.94
C GLY A 512 -20.32 8.76 29.14
N ASP A 513 -21.04 7.73 29.59
CA ASP A 513 -20.69 6.97 30.79
C ASP A 513 -19.70 5.85 30.45
N TRP A 514 -18.60 5.76 31.19
CA TRP A 514 -17.60 4.72 30.96
C TRP A 514 -18.18 3.33 31.26
N LEU A 515 -18.12 2.44 30.28
CA LEU A 515 -18.52 1.04 30.41
C LEU A 515 -17.42 0.23 31.14
N ARG A 516 -17.31 0.43 32.46
CA ARG A 516 -16.24 -0.14 33.31
C ARG A 516 -16.10 -1.67 33.27
N ASN A 517 -17.18 -2.38 32.96
CA ASN A 517 -17.20 -3.84 32.90
C ASN A 517 -16.67 -4.39 31.57
N ILE A 518 -16.38 -3.52 30.61
CA ILE A 518 -15.82 -3.90 29.31
C ILE A 518 -14.32 -3.65 29.36
N THR A 519 -13.54 -4.72 29.23
CA THR A 519 -12.07 -4.63 29.19
C THR A 519 -11.64 -3.77 27.99
N PRO A 520 -10.82 -2.72 28.21
CA PRO A 520 -10.23 -1.95 27.12
C PRO A 520 -9.36 -2.83 26.23
N LEU A 521 -9.40 -2.60 24.92
CA LEU A 521 -8.45 -3.23 24.00
C LEU A 521 -7.11 -2.51 24.10
N LYS A 522 -6.05 -3.25 24.37
CA LYS A 522 -4.68 -2.75 24.36
C LYS A 522 -4.21 -2.65 22.91
N SER A 523 -3.26 -1.75 22.64
CA SER A 523 -2.68 -1.64 21.30
C SER A 523 -2.09 -2.98 20.80
N ARG A 524 -1.50 -3.76 21.70
CA ARG A 524 -0.91 -5.08 21.38
C ARG A 524 -1.94 -6.14 21.01
N ASP A 525 -3.22 -5.93 21.33
CA ASP A 525 -4.30 -6.84 20.91
C ASP A 525 -4.54 -6.77 19.39
N PHE A 526 -4.01 -5.75 18.71
CA PHE A 526 -4.06 -5.62 17.24
C PHE A 526 -2.98 -6.44 16.51
N ILE A 527 -2.11 -7.13 17.24
CA ILE A 527 -1.10 -8.03 16.69
C ILE A 527 -1.74 -9.41 16.52
N ALA A 528 -1.96 -9.84 15.27
CA ALA A 528 -2.68 -11.07 15.00
C ALA A 528 -1.96 -12.32 15.53
N ARG A 529 -0.62 -12.36 15.42
CA ARG A 529 0.21 -13.51 15.78
C ARG A 529 1.53 -13.09 16.42
N PRO A 530 1.52 -12.71 17.72
CA PRO A 530 2.71 -12.21 18.40
C PRO A 530 3.91 -13.17 18.36
N GLU A 531 3.67 -14.49 18.33
CA GLU A 531 4.69 -15.53 18.33
C GLU A 531 5.59 -15.56 17.07
N LEU A 532 5.17 -14.86 16.01
CA LEU A 532 5.88 -14.81 14.73
C LEU A 532 6.86 -13.64 14.62
N TYR A 533 6.79 -12.67 15.53
CA TYR A 533 7.78 -11.61 15.61
C TYR A 533 9.09 -12.18 16.16
N LYS A 534 10.12 -12.25 15.31
CA LYS A 534 11.48 -12.71 15.68
C LYS A 534 12.38 -11.54 16.11
N THR A 535 11.81 -10.63 16.89
CA THR A 535 12.48 -9.47 17.48
C THR A 535 12.56 -9.64 19.00
N PRO A 536 13.56 -9.03 19.68
CA PRO A 536 13.67 -9.04 21.14
C PRO A 536 12.43 -8.51 21.86
N GLU A 537 11.72 -7.57 21.25
CA GLU A 537 10.50 -6.96 21.77
C GLU A 537 9.40 -6.99 20.72
N LEU A 538 8.15 -6.97 21.19
CA LEU A 538 6.98 -6.83 20.33
C LEU A 538 6.68 -5.36 20.04
N PRO A 539 6.22 -5.03 18.82
CA PRO A 539 5.69 -3.71 18.53
C PRO A 539 4.48 -3.41 19.43
N GLN A 540 4.07 -2.14 19.46
CA GLN A 540 2.88 -1.72 20.20
C GLN A 540 1.60 -2.09 19.46
N SER A 541 1.62 -2.05 18.13
CA SER A 541 0.50 -2.44 17.26
C SER A 541 1.02 -2.87 15.90
N GLU A 542 0.23 -3.67 15.18
CA GLU A 542 0.52 -4.10 13.82
C GLU A 542 -0.18 -3.20 12.79
N PRO A 543 0.42 -2.95 11.61
CA PRO A 543 -0.29 -2.33 10.49
C PRO A 543 -1.48 -3.18 10.03
N GLY A 544 -2.55 -2.50 9.69
CA GLY A 544 -3.71 -3.12 9.09
C GLY A 544 -4.92 -2.19 9.02
N ILE A 545 -5.97 -2.76 8.44
CA ILE A 545 -7.29 -2.16 8.41
C ILE A 545 -8.19 -3.08 9.24
N TYR A 546 -8.73 -2.51 10.31
CA TYR A 546 -9.42 -3.24 11.36
C TYR A 546 -10.86 -2.74 11.51
N THR A 547 -11.73 -3.62 11.97
CA THR A 547 -12.98 -3.24 12.63
C THR A 547 -12.93 -3.70 14.08
N VAL A 548 -13.09 -2.76 15.01
CA VAL A 548 -13.34 -3.02 16.42
C VAL A 548 -14.84 -3.04 16.64
N VAL A 549 -15.32 -4.10 17.29
CA VAL A 549 -16.74 -4.35 17.46
C VAL A 549 -17.07 -4.51 18.93
N LEU A 550 -18.01 -3.72 19.44
CA LEU A 550 -18.66 -4.01 20.72
C LEU A 550 -19.83 -4.96 20.49
N LEU A 551 -19.86 -6.09 21.19
CA LEU A 551 -20.89 -7.13 21.04
C LEU A 551 -21.22 -7.78 22.39
N GLY A 552 -22.23 -8.65 22.43
CA GLY A 552 -22.73 -9.26 23.67
C GLY A 552 -23.65 -8.32 24.43
N SER A 553 -24.05 -8.68 25.66
CA SER A 553 -24.98 -7.89 26.48
C SER A 553 -24.35 -7.45 27.81
N THR A 554 -24.66 -6.21 28.19
CA THR A 554 -24.34 -5.60 29.48
C THR A 554 -25.24 -6.10 30.63
N ALA A 555 -26.31 -6.84 30.32
CA ALA A 555 -27.19 -7.39 31.34
C ALA A 555 -26.45 -8.33 32.31
N ALA A 556 -26.81 -8.24 33.60
CA ALA A 556 -26.14 -8.97 34.67
C ALA A 556 -26.21 -10.49 34.52
N ASN A 557 -27.26 -11.02 33.87
CA ASN A 557 -27.49 -12.45 33.63
C ASN A 557 -27.18 -12.89 32.18
N ALA A 558 -26.63 -12.02 31.33
CA ALA A 558 -26.28 -12.39 29.95
C ALA A 558 -25.24 -13.51 29.92
N THR A 559 -25.49 -14.53 29.08
CA THR A 559 -24.56 -15.65 28.80
C THR A 559 -23.31 -15.15 28.07
N GLU A 560 -23.50 -14.30 27.06
CA GLU A 560 -22.41 -13.64 26.35
C GLU A 560 -22.29 -12.19 26.85
N LYS A 561 -21.33 -11.95 27.75
CA LYS A 561 -21.07 -10.61 28.29
C LYS A 561 -20.55 -9.66 27.23
N ALA A 562 -20.92 -8.39 27.39
CA ALA A 562 -20.44 -7.31 26.54
C ALA A 562 -18.90 -7.27 26.50
N ARG A 563 -18.31 -7.35 25.31
CA ARG A 563 -16.87 -7.24 25.09
C ARG A 563 -16.54 -6.68 23.71
N MET A 564 -15.35 -6.12 23.58
CA MET A 564 -14.82 -5.71 22.29
C MET A 564 -14.03 -6.85 21.63
N ILE A 565 -14.15 -6.97 20.31
CA ILE A 565 -13.31 -7.86 19.48
C ILE A 565 -12.68 -7.07 18.32
N ILE A 566 -11.65 -7.64 17.70
CA ILE A 566 -10.94 -7.06 16.55
C ILE A 566 -11.09 -8.00 15.36
N VAL A 567 -11.49 -7.45 14.21
CA VAL A 567 -11.48 -8.13 12.91
C VAL A 567 -10.48 -7.41 12.01
N LYS A 568 -9.42 -8.10 11.58
CA LYS A 568 -8.45 -7.58 10.59
C LYS A 568 -8.92 -7.94 9.18
N HIS A 569 -8.88 -6.98 8.26
CA HIS A 569 -9.42 -7.15 6.90
C HIS A 569 -8.38 -7.35 5.80
N ASN A 570 -7.09 -7.08 6.07
CA ASN A 570 -6.00 -7.38 5.16
C ASN A 570 -5.25 -8.66 5.58
N ASN A 571 -4.81 -9.42 4.57
CA ASN A 571 -4.01 -10.63 4.73
C ASN A 571 -2.51 -10.35 4.67
#